data_AF-A0A3M1SFK9-F1
#
_entry.id   AF-A0A3M1SFK9-F1
#
_cell.length_a   1.000
_cell.length_b   1.000
_cell.length_c   1.000
_cell.angle_alpha   90.00
_cell.angle_beta   90.00
_cell.angle_gamma   90.00
#
_symmetry.space_group_name_H-M   'P 1'
#
loop_
_entity.id
_entity.type
_entity.pdbx_description
1 polymer ?
#
loop_
_entity_poly.entity_id
_entity_poly.type
_entity_poly.pdbx_seq_one_letter_code
_entity_poly.pdbx_strand_id
1 'polypeptide(L)'
;GLPLIGVMIEVPSAIFMIEEILDEVDFVNLGTNDLVQYLLAVDRDSELVSDWFRSLHPAVIRAIESVLRKAEEREVPVIVCGEMAGSPVYAPILVGLGAINLSMNVNAILRVRLALTNIAYEEAVSVAKKVLAAKSADEAEEITHQEFSQKWVHLFPSETFLRK
;
A
#
# COMPACT_ATOMS: atom_id res chain seq x y z
N GLY A 1 -15.41 -19.27 -21.97
CA GLY A 1 -16.19 -18.21 -21.30
C GLY A 1 -15.72 -16.87 -21.80
N LEU A 2 -16.47 -15.80 -21.52
CA LEU A 2 -15.97 -14.43 -21.71
C LEU A 2 -14.75 -14.20 -20.80
N PRO A 3 -13.78 -13.36 -21.20
CA PRO A 3 -12.66 -13.02 -20.34
C PRO A 3 -13.13 -12.20 -19.13
N LEU A 4 -12.40 -12.30 -18.01
CA LEU A 4 -12.59 -11.40 -16.87
C LEU A 4 -12.17 -9.98 -17.27
N ILE A 5 -12.95 -9.00 -16.85
CA ILE A 5 -12.73 -7.58 -17.08
C ILE A 5 -12.40 -6.92 -15.75
N GLY A 6 -11.26 -6.24 -15.70
CA GLY A 6 -10.86 -5.49 -14.52
C GLY A 6 -10.43 -4.07 -14.89
N VAL A 7 -10.24 -3.26 -13.86
CA VAL A 7 -9.85 -1.85 -14.00
C VAL A 7 -8.70 -1.50 -13.08
N MET A 8 -7.91 -0.50 -13.48
CA MET A 8 -6.84 0.06 -12.67
C MET A 8 -7.36 1.24 -11.85
N ILE A 9 -7.19 1.16 -10.53
CA ILE A 9 -7.50 2.19 -9.55
C ILE A 9 -6.19 2.87 -9.18
N GLU A 10 -5.87 3.96 -9.87
CA GLU A 10 -4.65 4.74 -9.66
C GLU A 10 -4.86 6.26 -9.77
N VAL A 11 -6.06 6.70 -10.15
CA VAL A 11 -6.43 8.12 -10.22
C VAL A 11 -7.43 8.49 -9.12
N PRO A 12 -7.39 9.71 -8.56
CA PRO A 12 -8.27 10.09 -7.46
C PRO A 12 -9.76 9.99 -7.76
N SER A 13 -10.17 10.28 -9.00
CA SER A 13 -11.57 10.14 -9.44
C SER A 13 -12.10 8.71 -9.28
N ALA A 14 -11.27 7.70 -9.53
CA ALA A 14 -11.65 6.29 -9.39
C ALA A 14 -11.87 5.88 -7.93
N ILE A 15 -11.19 6.54 -6.98
CA ILE A 15 -11.40 6.31 -5.54
C ILE A 15 -12.79 6.83 -5.13
N PHE A 16 -13.18 8.00 -5.64
CA PHE A 16 -14.49 8.58 -5.36
C PHE A 16 -15.64 7.77 -5.99
N MET A 17 -15.41 7.20 -7.17
CA MET A 17 -16.37 6.38 -7.93
C MET A 17 -16.22 4.88 -7.68
N ILE A 18 -15.45 4.47 -6.66
CA ILE A 18 -15.06 3.06 -6.50
C ILE A 18 -16.28 2.14 -6.34
N GLU A 19 -17.36 2.64 -5.75
CA GLU A 19 -18.58 1.87 -5.52
C GLU A 19 -19.27 1.49 -6.82
N GLU A 20 -19.48 2.47 -7.70
CA GLU A 20 -20.06 2.28 -9.02
C GLU A 20 -19.13 1.46 -9.93
N ILE A 21 -17.82 1.63 -9.79
CA ILE A 21 -16.84 0.86 -10.55
C ILE A 21 -16.90 -0.63 -10.18
N LEU A 22 -17.00 -0.95 -8.88
CA LEU A 22 -17.01 -2.34 -8.41
C LEU A 22 -18.25 -3.12 -8.85
N ASP A 23 -19.35 -2.43 -9.18
CA ASP A 23 -20.56 -3.07 -9.70
C ASP A 23 -20.41 -3.51 -11.19
N GLU A 24 -19.35 -3.06 -11.87
CA GLU A 24 -19.16 -3.22 -13.32
C GLU A 24 -17.92 -4.07 -13.70
N VAL A 25 -17.14 -4.55 -12.72
CA VAL A 25 -15.86 -5.25 -12.97
C VAL A 25 -15.74 -6.55 -12.17
N ASP A 26 -14.99 -7.49 -12.74
CA ASP A 26 -14.71 -8.78 -12.09
C ASP A 26 -13.57 -8.69 -11.05
N PHE A 27 -12.68 -7.70 -11.18
CA PHE A 27 -11.55 -7.46 -10.26
C PHE A 27 -10.97 -6.05 -10.43
N VAL A 28 -10.17 -5.61 -9.46
CA VAL A 28 -9.47 -4.32 -9.52
C VAL A 28 -7.96 -4.48 -9.32
N ASN A 29 -7.17 -3.69 -10.06
CA ASN A 29 -5.75 -3.49 -9.80
C ASN A 29 -5.55 -2.14 -9.12
N LEU A 30 -4.99 -2.11 -7.91
CA LEU A 30 -4.66 -0.87 -7.22
C LEU A 30 -3.22 -0.47 -7.55
N GLY A 31 -3.04 0.56 -8.37
CA GLY A 31 -1.74 1.02 -8.86
C GLY A 31 -1.11 2.07 -7.95
N THR A 32 -0.22 1.67 -7.04
CA THR A 32 0.23 2.58 -5.97
C THR A 32 1.09 3.74 -6.45
N ASN A 33 1.87 3.57 -7.52
CA ASN A 33 2.82 4.59 -7.96
C ASN A 33 2.10 5.85 -8.45
N ASP A 34 1.14 5.66 -9.35
CA ASP A 34 0.35 6.74 -9.93
C ASP A 34 -0.68 7.26 -8.92
N LEU A 35 -1.20 6.39 -8.05
CA LEU A 35 -2.06 6.79 -6.93
C LEU A 35 -1.36 7.81 -6.02
N VAL A 36 -0.11 7.57 -5.62
CA VAL A 36 0.67 8.52 -4.80
C VAL A 36 0.90 9.81 -5.56
N GLN A 37 1.36 9.71 -6.81
CA GLN A 37 1.67 10.86 -7.66
C GLN A 37 0.45 11.78 -7.85
N TYR A 38 -0.72 11.25 -8.17
CA TYR A 38 -1.92 12.05 -8.41
C TYR A 38 -2.59 12.52 -7.12
N LEU A 39 -2.54 11.75 -6.03
CA LEU A 39 -3.09 12.22 -4.74
C LEU A 39 -2.26 13.35 -4.13
N LEU A 40 -0.93 13.32 -4.31
CA LEU A 40 -0.02 14.31 -3.72
C LEU A 40 0.41 15.40 -4.71
N ALA A 41 -0.06 15.32 -5.96
CA ALA A 41 0.31 16.20 -7.07
C ALA A 41 1.84 16.35 -7.21
N VAL A 42 2.55 15.22 -7.16
CA VAL A 42 4.01 15.16 -7.18
C VAL A 42 4.49 14.24 -8.30
N ASP A 43 5.34 14.78 -9.18
CA ASP A 43 6.03 13.98 -10.17
C ASP A 43 7.24 13.29 -9.54
N ARG A 44 7.21 11.95 -9.48
CA ARG A 44 8.28 11.15 -8.88
C ARG A 44 9.60 11.20 -9.66
N ASP A 45 9.54 11.50 -10.95
CA ASP A 45 10.71 11.56 -11.83
C ASP A 45 11.33 12.97 -11.85
N SER A 46 10.70 13.95 -11.18
CA SER A 46 11.19 15.31 -11.07
C SER A 46 12.03 15.50 -9.81
N GLU A 47 13.35 15.67 -9.97
CA GLU A 47 14.31 15.94 -8.89
C GLU A 47 13.92 17.14 -7.99
N LEU A 48 13.15 18.10 -8.53
CA LEU A 48 12.72 19.28 -7.78
C LEU A 48 11.67 18.99 -6.70
N VAL A 49 10.90 17.91 -6.86
CA VAL A 49 9.73 17.63 -6.01
C VAL A 49 9.63 16.18 -5.55
N SER A 50 10.51 15.27 -6.01
CA SER A 50 10.48 13.85 -5.68
C SER A 50 10.49 13.55 -4.18
N ASP A 51 11.07 14.44 -3.36
CA ASP A 51 11.05 14.34 -1.89
C ASP A 51 9.64 14.38 -1.28
N TRP A 52 8.66 14.89 -2.02
CA TRP A 52 7.24 14.92 -1.64
C TRP A 52 6.47 13.67 -2.07
N PHE A 53 7.10 12.74 -2.79
CA PHE A 53 6.53 11.42 -3.10
C PHE A 53 6.56 10.54 -1.84
N ARG A 54 5.53 10.67 -1.01
CA ARG A 54 5.45 10.05 0.32
C ARG A 54 4.35 8.98 0.35
N SER A 55 4.72 7.71 0.11
CA SER A 55 3.76 6.59 0.05
C SER A 55 2.95 6.35 1.33
N LEU A 56 3.50 6.74 2.49
CA LEU A 56 2.80 6.66 3.78
C LEU A 56 1.99 7.92 4.12
N HIS A 57 1.85 8.87 3.19
CA HIS A 57 1.01 10.03 3.42
C HIS A 57 -0.43 9.59 3.77
N PRO A 58 -1.08 10.18 4.80
CA PRO A 58 -2.40 9.72 5.25
C PRO A 58 -3.47 9.67 4.15
N ALA A 59 -3.42 10.60 3.17
CA ALA A 59 -4.32 10.57 2.02
C ALA A 59 -4.17 9.30 1.16
N VAL A 60 -2.93 8.82 0.98
CA VAL A 60 -2.64 7.61 0.20
C VAL A 60 -3.09 6.38 0.98
N ILE A 61 -2.69 6.26 2.25
CA ILE A 61 -3.02 5.08 3.06
C ILE A 61 -4.53 4.93 3.25
N ARG A 62 -5.26 6.04 3.48
CA ARG A 62 -6.73 6.03 3.59
C ARG A 62 -7.41 5.75 2.25
N ALA A 63 -6.83 6.19 1.13
CA ALA A 63 -7.33 5.82 -0.18
C ALA A 63 -7.21 4.31 -0.45
N ILE A 64 -6.05 3.73 -0.14
CA ILE A 64 -5.80 2.29 -0.26
C ILE A 64 -6.78 1.52 0.64
N GLU A 65 -6.90 1.88 1.91
CA GLU A 65 -7.82 1.25 2.86
C GLU A 65 -9.29 1.34 2.41
N SER A 66 -9.72 2.51 1.93
CA SER A 66 -11.07 2.71 1.41
C SER A 66 -11.38 1.79 0.23
N VAL A 67 -10.45 1.66 -0.73
CA VAL A 67 -10.64 0.77 -1.89
C VAL A 67 -10.67 -0.69 -1.46
N LEU A 68 -9.73 -1.12 -0.61
CA LEU A 68 -9.67 -2.50 -0.10
C LEU A 68 -10.95 -2.88 0.64
N ARG A 69 -11.40 -2.04 1.57
CA ARG A 69 -12.61 -2.27 2.36
C ARG A 69 -13.86 -2.33 1.49
N LYS A 70 -14.04 -1.38 0.57
CA LYS A 70 -15.23 -1.34 -0.30
C LYS A 70 -15.28 -2.50 -1.30
N ALA A 71 -14.12 -2.97 -1.74
CA ALA A 71 -14.01 -4.15 -2.60
C ALA A 71 -14.28 -5.44 -1.82
N GLU A 72 -13.79 -5.55 -0.57
CA GLU A 72 -14.13 -6.65 0.34
C GLU A 72 -15.64 -6.73 0.59
N GLU A 73 -16.30 -5.58 0.87
CA GLU A 73 -17.76 -5.49 1.06
C GLU A 73 -18.58 -5.95 -0.16
N ARG A 74 -18.01 -5.85 -1.37
CA ARG A 74 -18.62 -6.29 -2.64
C ARG A 74 -18.10 -7.64 -3.13
N GLU A 75 -17.24 -8.30 -2.36
CA GLU A 75 -16.59 -9.57 -2.74
C GLU A 75 -15.80 -9.48 -4.07
N VAL A 76 -15.29 -8.29 -4.42
CA VAL A 76 -14.49 -8.06 -5.63
C VAL A 76 -13.00 -8.18 -5.30
N PRO A 77 -12.25 -9.08 -5.97
CA PRO A 77 -10.82 -9.23 -5.73
C PRO A 77 -10.01 -7.96 -6.04
N VAL A 78 -9.13 -7.58 -5.11
CA VAL A 78 -8.13 -6.53 -5.30
C VAL A 78 -6.74 -7.14 -5.47
N ILE A 79 -6.01 -6.66 -6.48
CA ILE A 79 -4.58 -6.91 -6.67
C ILE A 79 -3.83 -5.59 -6.49
N VAL A 80 -3.04 -5.47 -5.43
CA VAL A 80 -2.19 -4.29 -5.23
C VAL A 80 -0.92 -4.44 -6.03
N CYS A 81 -0.59 -3.45 -6.84
CA CYS A 81 0.58 -3.41 -7.70
C CYS A 81 1.33 -2.08 -7.57
N GLY A 82 2.52 -2.02 -8.16
CA GLY A 82 3.44 -0.89 -7.99
C GLY A 82 4.50 -1.16 -6.91
N GLU A 83 5.30 -0.15 -6.61
CA GLU A 83 6.47 -0.27 -5.75
C GLU A 83 6.11 -0.62 -4.31
N MET A 84 4.96 -0.19 -3.81
CA MET A 84 4.51 -0.55 -2.47
C MET A 84 4.32 -2.07 -2.33
N ALA A 85 3.71 -2.72 -3.31
CA ALA A 85 3.50 -4.16 -3.29
C ALA A 85 4.83 -4.94 -3.32
N GLY A 86 5.85 -4.40 -4.00
CA GLY A 86 7.19 -4.98 -4.09
C GLY A 86 8.14 -4.63 -2.93
N SER A 87 7.71 -3.83 -1.96
CA SER A 87 8.55 -3.38 -0.85
C SER A 87 8.33 -4.22 0.40
N PRO A 88 9.38 -4.83 0.98
CA PRO A 88 9.28 -5.50 2.28
C PRO A 88 8.81 -4.59 3.41
N VAL A 89 9.00 -3.27 3.28
CA VAL A 89 8.56 -2.29 4.28
C VAL A 89 7.07 -1.99 4.15
N TYR A 90 6.56 -1.85 2.92
CA TYR A 90 5.16 -1.48 2.71
C TYR A 90 4.21 -2.69 2.69
N ALA A 91 4.68 -3.86 2.27
CA ALA A 91 3.85 -5.05 2.16
C ALA A 91 3.16 -5.46 3.48
N PRO A 92 3.81 -5.45 4.67
CA PRO A 92 3.14 -5.73 5.93
C PRO A 92 2.02 -4.73 6.24
N ILE A 93 2.21 -3.45 5.89
CA ILE A 93 1.19 -2.41 6.08
C ILE A 93 0.01 -2.69 5.14
N LEU A 94 0.27 -2.95 3.85
CA LEU A 94 -0.77 -3.29 2.87
C LEU A 94 -1.59 -4.50 3.31
N VAL A 95 -0.93 -5.57 3.75
CA VAL A 95 -1.59 -6.78 4.27
C VAL A 95 -2.42 -6.45 5.52
N GLY A 96 -1.89 -5.63 6.43
CA GLY A 96 -2.61 -5.17 7.61
C GLY A 96 -3.82 -4.28 7.32
N LEU A 97 -3.87 -3.64 6.14
CA LEU A 97 -5.03 -2.89 5.62
C LEU A 97 -6.06 -3.79 4.90
N GLY A 98 -5.78 -5.08 4.74
CA GLY A 98 -6.67 -6.04 4.07
C GLY A 98 -6.24 -6.45 2.66
N ALA A 99 -5.04 -6.09 2.19
CA ALA A 99 -4.57 -6.55 0.89
C ALA A 99 -4.26 -8.06 0.92
N ILE A 100 -4.87 -8.82 0.00
CA ILE A 100 -4.68 -10.28 -0.11
C ILE A 100 -3.77 -10.63 -1.30
N ASN A 101 -3.90 -9.95 -2.43
CA ASN A 101 -3.09 -10.21 -3.63
C ASN A 101 -2.10 -9.06 -3.87
N LEU A 102 -0.82 -9.40 -3.92
CA LEU A 102 0.26 -8.46 -4.25
C LEU A 102 0.92 -8.86 -5.58
N SER A 103 1.02 -7.91 -6.51
CA SER A 103 1.70 -8.06 -7.78
C SER A 103 2.96 -7.22 -7.81
N MET A 104 4.10 -7.82 -8.18
CA MET A 104 5.41 -7.18 -8.13
C MET A 104 6.38 -7.80 -9.13
N ASN A 105 7.52 -7.14 -9.33
CA ASN A 105 8.62 -7.69 -10.11
C ASN A 105 9.15 -8.98 -9.45
N VAL A 106 9.55 -9.98 -10.26
CA VAL A 106 10.07 -11.28 -9.81
C VAL A 106 11.21 -11.13 -8.79
N ASN A 107 12.07 -10.12 -8.95
CA ASN A 107 13.20 -9.87 -8.05
C ASN A 107 12.78 -9.42 -6.63
N ALA A 108 11.54 -8.94 -6.46
CA ALA A 108 11.00 -8.52 -5.17
C ALA A 108 10.31 -9.67 -4.42
N ILE A 109 9.79 -10.68 -5.13
CA ILE A 109 8.95 -11.76 -4.58
C ILE A 109 9.61 -12.42 -3.37
N LEU A 110 10.89 -12.79 -3.46
CA LEU A 110 11.57 -13.49 -2.36
C LEU A 110 11.72 -12.63 -1.11
N ARG A 111 12.04 -11.34 -1.27
CA ARG A 111 12.23 -10.42 -0.14
C ARG A 111 10.90 -10.09 0.54
N VAL A 112 9.85 -9.83 -0.24
CA VAL A 112 8.50 -9.58 0.31
C VAL A 112 7.96 -10.83 0.99
N ARG A 113 8.09 -12.01 0.35
CA ARG A 113 7.68 -13.27 0.96
C ARG A 113 8.40 -13.52 2.28
N LEU A 114 9.72 -13.33 2.33
CA LEU A 114 10.50 -13.51 3.56
C LEU A 114 9.98 -12.61 4.69
N ALA A 115 9.71 -11.33 4.41
CA ALA A 115 9.16 -10.42 5.40
C ALA A 115 7.79 -10.89 5.89
N LEU A 116 6.83 -11.13 4.97
CA LEU A 116 5.47 -11.52 5.33
C LEU A 116 5.39 -12.86 6.07
N THR A 117 6.23 -13.85 5.74
CA THR A 117 6.22 -15.15 6.44
C THR A 117 6.77 -15.10 7.86
N ASN A 118 7.47 -14.01 8.23
CA ASN A 118 8.03 -13.82 9.57
C ASN A 118 7.25 -12.78 10.39
N ILE A 119 6.10 -12.33 9.90
CA ILE A 119 5.25 -11.34 10.56
C ILE A 119 3.90 -11.98 10.85
N ALA A 120 3.46 -11.92 12.12
CA ALA A 120 2.11 -12.35 12.46
C ALA A 120 1.09 -11.38 11.85
N TYR A 121 -0.01 -11.91 11.32
CA TYR A 121 -1.03 -11.11 10.66
C TYR A 121 -1.64 -10.06 11.61
N GLU A 122 -1.87 -10.43 12.86
CA GLU A 122 -2.43 -9.54 13.89
C GLU A 122 -1.48 -8.36 14.20
N GLU A 123 -0.16 -8.58 14.11
CA GLU A 123 0.83 -7.52 14.25
C GLU A 123 0.78 -6.58 13.06
N ALA A 124 0.72 -7.11 11.84
CA ALA A 124 0.57 -6.32 10.62
C ALA A 124 -0.69 -5.43 10.68
N VAL A 125 -1.83 -5.99 11.08
CA VAL A 125 -3.08 -5.25 11.31
C VAL A 125 -2.91 -4.18 12.39
N SER A 126 -2.25 -4.50 13.51
CA SER A 126 -1.99 -3.53 14.58
C SER A 126 -1.14 -2.36 14.11
N VAL A 127 -0.12 -2.61 13.29
CA VAL A 127 0.75 -1.57 12.74
C VAL A 127 0.00 -0.72 11.71
N ALA A 128 -0.70 -1.35 10.78
CA ALA A 128 -1.50 -0.67 9.78
C ALA A 128 -2.55 0.28 10.40
N LYS A 129 -3.22 -0.14 11.48
CA LYS A 129 -4.16 0.72 12.23
C LYS A 129 -3.50 1.98 12.80
N LYS A 130 -2.26 1.87 13.31
CA LYS A 130 -1.51 3.03 13.84
C LYS A 130 -1.09 3.97 12.70
N VAL A 131 -0.59 3.42 11.60
CA VAL A 131 -0.21 4.18 10.40
C VAL A 131 -1.42 4.91 9.80
N LEU A 132 -2.57 4.26 9.72
CA LEU A 132 -3.83 4.84 9.23
C LEU A 132 -4.30 6.05 10.07
N ALA A 133 -4.03 6.02 11.38
CA ALA A 133 -4.38 7.08 12.32
C ALA A 133 -3.43 8.30 12.29
N ALA A 134 -2.30 8.21 11.59
CA ALA A 134 -1.36 9.31 11.45
C ALA A 134 -2.00 10.55 10.79
N LYS A 135 -1.51 11.73 11.16
CA LYS A 135 -1.97 13.04 10.66
C LYS A 135 -1.02 13.67 9.65
N SER A 136 0.19 13.14 9.50
CA SER A 136 1.15 13.54 8.48
C SER A 136 1.96 12.33 7.97
N ALA A 137 2.64 12.50 6.83
CA ALA A 137 3.57 11.49 6.32
C ALA A 137 4.74 11.24 7.29
N ASP A 138 5.25 12.28 7.94
CA ASP A 138 6.34 12.15 8.92
C ASP A 138 5.90 11.35 10.15
N GLU A 139 4.68 11.58 10.64
CA GLU A 139 4.11 10.80 11.75
C GLU A 139 3.91 9.33 11.35
N ALA A 140 3.42 9.08 10.13
CA ALA A 140 3.23 7.73 9.61
C ALA A 140 4.56 6.97 9.47
N GLU A 141 5.62 7.63 9.00
CA GLU A 141 6.96 7.07 8.90
C GLU A 141 7.59 6.82 10.27
N GLU A 142 7.44 7.74 11.22
CA GLU A 142 7.94 7.57 12.58
C GLU A 142 7.25 6.39 13.28
N ILE A 143 5.92 6.28 13.16
CA ILE A 143 5.16 5.12 13.66
C ILE A 143 5.69 3.84 13.04
N THR A 144 5.89 3.83 11.71
CA THR A 144 6.41 2.65 11.00
C THR A 144 7.77 2.25 11.54
N HIS A 145 8.70 3.20 11.67
CA HIS A 145 10.03 2.95 12.20
C HIS A 145 10.01 2.41 13.63
N GLN A 146 9.22 3.02 14.52
CA GLN A 146 9.10 2.59 15.91
C GLN A 146 8.51 1.18 16.04
N GLU A 147 7.40 0.91 15.36
CA GLU A 147 6.75 -0.40 15.43
C GLU A 147 7.63 -1.50 14.84
N PHE A 148 8.28 -1.24 13.70
CA PHE A 148 9.14 -2.24 13.04
C PHE A 148 10.37 -2.54 13.91
N SER A 149 10.98 -1.51 14.51
CA SER A 149 12.15 -1.70 15.40
C SER A 149 11.81 -2.44 16.69
N GLN A 150 10.56 -2.38 17.16
CA GLN A 150 10.12 -3.08 18.36
C GLN A 150 9.64 -4.50 18.08
N LYS A 151 8.87 -4.69 17.00
CA LYS A 151 8.20 -5.96 16.67
C LYS A 151 9.04 -6.83 15.75
N TRP A 152 9.72 -6.22 14.79
CA TRP A 152 10.32 -6.90 13.63
C TRP A 152 11.80 -6.54 13.45
N VAL A 153 12.51 -6.30 14.55
CA VAL A 153 13.94 -5.91 14.55
C VAL A 153 14.83 -6.86 13.73
N HIS A 154 14.49 -8.14 13.70
CA HIS A 154 15.21 -9.17 12.96
C HIS A 154 15.03 -9.08 11.43
N LEU A 155 13.98 -8.39 10.96
CA LEU A 155 13.70 -8.14 9.55
C LEU A 155 14.12 -6.72 9.14
N PHE A 156 13.98 -5.77 10.06
CA PHE A 156 14.23 -4.34 9.82
C PHE A 156 15.10 -3.76 10.95
N PRO A 157 16.42 -3.97 10.90
CA PRO A 157 17.35 -3.32 11.83
C PRO A 157 17.25 -1.79 11.69
N SER A 158 17.65 -1.04 12.71
CA SER A 158 17.50 0.43 12.77
C SER A 158 18.10 1.19 11.58
N GLU A 159 19.11 0.62 10.93
CA GLU A 159 19.75 1.15 9.73
C GLU A 159 18.84 1.14 8.48
N THR A 160 17.77 0.32 8.50
CA THR A 160 16.83 0.15 7.38
C THR A 160 16.10 1.43 7.01
N PHE A 161 15.93 2.35 7.97
CA PHE A 161 15.15 3.57 7.82
C PHE A 161 16.01 4.83 7.77
N LEU A 162 17.34 4.70 7.78
CA LEU A 162 18.22 5.83 7.57
C LEU A 162 18.06 6.30 6.12
N ARG A 163 17.48 7.50 5.93
CA ARG A 163 17.42 8.15 4.62
C ARG A 163 18.85 8.27 4.08
N LYS A 164 19.08 7.74 2.88
CA LYS A 164 20.31 8.01 2.11
C LYS A 164 20.27 9.42 1.55
#